data_AF-A0A109GFW8-F1
#
_entry.id   AF-A0A109GFW8-F1
#
_cell.length_a   1.000
_cell.length_b   1.000
_cell.length_c   1.000
_cell.angle_alpha   90.00
_cell.angle_beta   90.00
_cell.angle_gamma   90.00
#
_symmetry.space_group_name_H-M   'P 1'
#
loop_
_entity.id
_entity.type
_entity.pdbx_description
1 polymer ?
#
loop_
_entity_poly.entity_id
_entity_poly.type
_entity_poly.pdbx_seq_one_letter_code
_entity_poly.pdbx_strand_id
1 'polypeptide(L)'
;MSTFQMAVPIEQQHKHIKSTSRGDTMSQQEEYAATYEFGKTKVHVVAPEPKSQKDIDKVLQAYYKAGWAIIKEIQVKENIEE
;
A
#
# COMPACT_ATOMS: atom_id res chain seq x y z
N MET A 1 48.80 18.79 15.24
CA MET A 1 47.66 18.00 14.70
C MET A 1 47.64 18.22 13.20
N SER A 2 48.09 17.24 12.42
CA SER A 2 48.25 17.37 10.96
C SER A 2 46.88 17.28 10.29
N THR A 3 46.49 18.35 9.59
CA THR A 3 45.24 18.42 8.82
C THR A 3 45.44 17.69 7.49
N PHE A 4 44.89 16.49 7.37
CA PHE A 4 44.83 15.79 6.09
C PHE A 4 43.95 16.59 5.12
N GLN A 5 44.55 17.12 4.05
CA GLN A 5 43.82 17.67 2.91
C GLN A 5 43.11 16.53 2.19
N MET A 6 41.82 16.34 2.50
CA MET A 6 40.98 15.43 1.76
C MET A 6 40.61 16.07 0.42
N ALA A 7 40.75 15.34 -0.69
CA ALA A 7 40.40 15.83 -2.03
C ALA A 7 38.89 16.08 -2.20
N VAL A 8 38.05 15.56 -1.30
CA VAL A 8 36.59 15.69 -1.33
C VAL A 8 36.10 16.21 0.03
N PRO A 9 35.34 17.32 0.08
CA PRO A 9 34.76 17.83 1.32
C PRO A 9 33.80 16.83 1.97
N ILE A 10 33.97 16.57 3.28
CA ILE A 10 33.13 15.64 4.07
C ILE A 10 31.65 16.07 4.10
N GLU A 11 31.38 17.37 3.93
CA GLU A 11 30.03 17.94 3.99
C GLU A 11 29.35 18.09 2.62
N GLN A 12 29.87 17.50 1.55
CA GLN A 12 29.16 17.45 0.26
C GLN A 12 27.95 16.51 0.36
N GLN A 13 26.87 17.02 0.92
CA GLN A 13 25.55 16.43 0.77
C GLN A 13 25.19 16.47 -0.72
N HIS A 14 25.04 15.29 -1.32
CA HIS A 14 24.56 15.17 -2.69
C HIS A 14 23.13 15.75 -2.77
N LYS A 15 22.99 16.94 -3.39
CA LYS A 15 21.70 17.65 -3.55
C LYS A 15 20.66 16.86 -4.37
N HIS A 16 21.04 15.74 -4.99
CA HIS A 16 20.23 14.98 -5.95
C HIS A 16 20.15 13.47 -5.64
N ILE A 17 20.18 13.05 -4.37
CA ILE A 17 19.77 11.67 -4.03
C ILE A 17 18.24 11.63 -4.07
N LYS A 18 17.67 11.47 -5.28
CA LYS A 18 16.22 11.25 -5.46
C LYS A 18 15.85 9.76 -5.44
N SER A 19 16.82 8.86 -5.51
CA SER A 19 16.60 7.43 -5.32
C SER A 19 17.60 6.90 -4.31
N THR A 20 17.10 6.20 -3.30
CA THR A 20 17.93 5.24 -2.59
C THR A 20 18.15 4.04 -3.51
N SER A 21 19.22 3.27 -3.27
CA SER A 21 19.60 2.05 -4.01
C SER A 21 18.47 1.02 -4.23
N ARG A 22 17.31 1.17 -3.58
CA ARG A 22 16.14 0.31 -3.75
C ARG A 22 15.27 0.64 -4.96
N GLY A 23 15.51 1.76 -5.65
CA GLY A 23 14.71 2.15 -6.82
C GLY A 23 13.36 2.77 -6.46
N ASP A 24 13.08 2.98 -5.18
CA ASP A 24 11.86 3.64 -4.73
C ASP A 24 11.97 5.15 -4.97
N THR A 25 11.03 5.68 -5.76
CA THR A 25 10.86 7.12 -5.97
C THR A 25 10.28 7.73 -4.69
N MET A 26 11.13 8.23 -3.79
CA MET A 26 10.71 8.92 -2.55
C MET A 26 10.11 10.32 -2.81
N SER A 27 9.48 10.55 -3.97
CA SER A 27 9.01 11.89 -4.36
C SER A 27 7.70 12.31 -3.74
N GLN A 28 7.13 11.53 -2.83
CA GLN A 28 5.94 11.91 -2.09
C GLN A 28 6.14 11.50 -0.65
N GLN A 29 6.06 12.47 0.25
CA GLN A 29 5.80 12.20 1.66
C GLN A 29 4.40 11.58 1.70
N GLU A 30 4.31 10.26 1.46
CA GLU A 30 3.06 9.52 1.64
C GLU A 30 2.65 9.69 3.10
N GLU A 31 1.49 10.29 3.34
CA GLU A 31 0.93 10.40 4.69
C GLU A 31 0.68 8.99 5.22
N TYR A 32 1.53 8.54 6.15
CA TYR A 32 1.40 7.23 6.74
C TYR A 32 0.05 7.12 7.46
N ALA A 33 -0.70 6.07 7.15
CA ALA A 33 -1.99 5.79 7.77
C ALA A 33 -1.84 5.38 9.24
N ALA A 34 -0.73 4.72 9.58
CA ALA A 34 -0.35 4.43 10.95
C ALA A 34 1.17 4.35 11.10
N THR A 35 1.66 4.65 12.29
CA THR A 35 3.05 4.42 12.68
C THR A 35 3.09 3.67 14.00
N TYR A 36 3.85 2.58 14.04
CA TYR A 36 4.04 1.76 15.24
C TYR A 36 5.50 1.76 15.65
N GLU A 37 5.78 1.83 16.96
CA GLU A 37 7.13 1.79 17.51
C GLU A 37 7.35 0.52 18.32
N PHE A 38 8.39 -0.24 17.95
CA PHE A 38 8.82 -1.46 18.64
C PHE A 38 10.29 -1.31 19.05
N GLY A 39 10.53 -0.81 20.27
CA GLY A 39 11.87 -0.54 20.78
C GLY A 39 12.59 0.52 19.95
N LYS A 40 13.57 0.12 19.13
CA LYS A 40 14.32 1.01 18.22
C LYS A 40 13.76 1.03 16.79
N THR A 41 12.76 0.20 16.49
CA THR A 41 12.20 0.06 15.15
C THR A 41 10.92 0.87 15.01
N LYS A 42 10.81 1.67 13.95
CA LYS A 42 9.57 2.34 13.54
C LYS A 42 9.01 1.67 12.30
N VAL A 43 7.73 1.29 12.35
CA VAL A 43 7.01 0.68 11.24
C VAL A 43 5.99 1.69 10.73
N HIS A 44 6.09 2.05 9.46
CA HIS A 44 5.15 2.94 8.80
C HIS A 44 4.20 2.13 7.91
N VAL A 45 2.89 2.31 8.11
CA VAL A 45 1.85 1.66 7.30
C VAL A 45 1.30 2.67 6.33
N VAL A 46 1.41 2.37 5.03
CA VAL A 46 0.84 3.16 3.95
C VAL A 46 -0.57 2.65 3.67
N ALA A 47 -1.58 3.53 3.76
CA ALA A 47 -2.91 3.15 3.30
C ALA A 47 -2.91 3.09 1.77
N PRO A 48 -3.61 2.10 1.18
CA PRO A 48 -3.85 2.12 -0.25
C PRO A 48 -4.67 3.37 -0.63
N GLU A 49 -4.54 3.79 -1.89
CA GLU A 49 -5.32 4.90 -2.41
C GLU A 49 -6.83 4.71 -2.14
N PRO A 50 -7.54 5.75 -1.68
CA PRO A 50 -8.97 5.66 -1.44
C PRO A 50 -9.68 5.39 -2.77
N LYS A 51 -10.35 4.25 -2.85
CA LYS A 51 -11.16 3.91 -4.02
C LYS A 51 -12.37 4.84 -4.11
N SER A 52 -12.77 5.17 -5.33
CA SER A 52 -14.01 5.91 -5.57
C SER A 52 -15.22 5.10 -5.09
N GLN A 53 -16.22 5.77 -4.53
CA GLN A 53 -17.47 5.12 -4.10
C GLN A 53 -18.11 4.31 -5.22
N LYS A 54 -18.03 4.78 -6.47
CA LYS A 54 -18.57 4.06 -7.64
C LYS A 54 -17.92 2.70 -7.86
N ASP A 55 -16.61 2.60 -7.63
CA ASP A 55 -15.87 1.35 -7.80
C ASP A 55 -16.18 0.36 -6.67
N ILE A 56 -16.35 0.89 -5.45
CA ILE A 56 -16.79 0.11 -4.30
C ILE A 56 -18.19 -0.47 -4.56
N ASP A 57 -19.13 0.37 -5.01
CA ASP A 57 -20.50 -0.05 -5.29
C ASP A 57 -20.57 -1.11 -6.39
N LYS A 58 -19.74 -0.98 -7.44
CA LYS A 58 -19.62 -1.97 -8.52
C LYS A 58 -19.14 -3.33 -8.00
N VAL A 59 -18.15 -3.33 -7.13
CA VAL A 59 -17.62 -4.54 -6.49
C VAL A 59 -18.68 -5.18 -5.58
N LEU A 60 -19.38 -4.39 -4.77
CA LEU A 60 -20.46 -4.87 -3.92
C LEU A 60 -21.60 -5.49 -4.73
N GLN A 61 -22.00 -4.86 -5.83
CA GLN A 61 -23.03 -5.38 -6.71
C GLN A 61 -22.64 -6.74 -7.32
N ALA A 62 -21.35 -6.94 -7.66
CA ALA A 62 -20.85 -8.21 -8.14
C ALA A 62 -20.95 -9.31 -7.07
N TYR A 63 -20.55 -9.00 -5.83
CA TYR A 63 -20.68 -9.94 -4.71
C TYR A 63 -22.14 -10.33 -4.44
N TYR A 64 -23.05 -9.36 -4.42
CA TYR A 64 -24.48 -9.67 -4.23
C TYR A 64 -25.04 -10.53 -5.35
N LYS A 65 -24.69 -10.25 -6.61
CA LYS A 65 -25.11 -11.09 -7.74
C LYS A 65 -24.60 -12.51 -7.62
N ALA A 66 -23.33 -12.70 -7.25
CA ALA A 66 -22.76 -14.02 -7.03
C ALA A 66 -23.45 -14.75 -5.88
N GLY A 67 -23.65 -14.10 -4.73
CA GLY A 67 -24.35 -14.68 -3.58
C GLY A 67 -25.77 -15.12 -3.91
N TRP A 68 -26.54 -14.27 -4.61
CA TRP A 68 -27.90 -14.61 -5.03
C TRP A 68 -27.93 -15.72 -6.08
N ALA A 69 -26.95 -15.79 -6.98
CA ALA A 69 -26.86 -16.88 -7.94
C ALA A 69 -26.67 -18.23 -7.24
N ILE A 70 -25.79 -18.28 -6.24
CA ILE A 70 -25.55 -19.49 -5.43
C ILE A 70 -26.83 -19.91 -4.70
N ILE A 71 -27.51 -18.99 -4.02
CA ILE A 71 -28.75 -19.29 -3.29
C ILE A 71 -29.82 -19.84 -4.23
N LYS A 72 -30.01 -19.21 -5.40
CA LYS A 72 -30.97 -19.69 -6.40
C LYS A 72 -30.63 -21.08 -6.91
N GLU A 73 -29.35 -21.36 -7.16
CA GLU A 73 -28.91 -22.67 -7.61
C GLU A 73 -29.20 -23.76 -6.56
N ILE A 74 -28.95 -23.48 -5.28
CA ILE A 74 -29.28 -24.39 -4.17
C ILE A 74 -30.79 -24.65 -4.11
N GLN A 75 -31.61 -23.60 -4.14
CA GLN A 75 -33.07 -23.72 -4.07
C GLN A 75 -33.64 -24.51 -5.28
N VAL A 76 -33.09 -24.32 -6.47
CA VAL A 76 -33.51 -25.10 -7.65
C VAL A 76 -33.14 -26.57 -7.50
N LYS A 77 -31.96 -26.90 -6.96
CA LYS A 77 -31.56 -28.29 -6.70
C LYS A 77 -32.46 -28.95 -5.65
N GLU A 78 -32.76 -28.27 -4.54
CA GLU A 78 -33.65 -28.79 -3.50
C GLU A 78 -35.06 -29.10 -4.04
N ASN A 79 -35.62 -28.23 -4.89
CA ASN A 79 -36.96 -28.45 -5.48
C ASN A 79 -37.03 -29.56 -6.54
N ILE A 80 -35.90 -30.10 -7.01
CA ILE A 80 -35.85 -31.20 -8.00
C ILE A 80 -35.70 -32.56 -7.31
N GLU A 81 -35.27 -32.57 -6.04
CA GLU A 81 -35.05 -33.79 -5.24
C GLU A 81 -36.25 -34.19 -4.36
N GLU A 82 -37.36 -33.44 -4.37
CA GLU A 82 -38.68 -33.80 -3.82
C GLU A 82 -39.66 -34.27 -4.91
#